data_AF-A0A7K0Z2A4-F1
#
_entry.id   AF-A0A7K0Z2A4-F1
#
_cell.length_a   1.000
_cell.length_b   1.000
_cell.length_c   1.000
_cell.angle_alpha   90.00
_cell.angle_beta   90.00
_cell.angle_gamma   90.00
#
_symmetry.space_group_name_H-M   'P 1'
#
loop_
_entity.id
_entity.type
_entity.pdbx_description
1 polymer ?
#
loop_
_entity_poly.entity_id
_entity_poly.type
_entity_poly.pdbx_seq_one_letter_code
_entity_poly.pdbx_strand_id
1 'polypeptide(L)' 'MSQRRVVVTGLGATTPLGGDVDSTWKAVLAGQSG' A
#
# COMPACT_ATOMS: atom_id res chain seq x y z
N MET A 1 -6.70 27.82 -14.90
CA MET A 1 -7.04 27.39 -13.52
C MET A 1 -5.86 26.62 -12.97
N SER A 2 -5.41 26.87 -11.73
CA SER A 2 -4.37 26.05 -11.11
C SER A 2 -4.95 24.69 -10.72
N GLN A 3 -4.25 23.60 -11.02
CA GLN A 3 -4.70 22.26 -10.66
C GLN A 3 -4.80 22.12 -9.14
N ARG A 4 -5.94 21.64 -8.63
CA ARG A 4 -6.15 21.45 -7.20
C ARG A 4 -5.36 20.23 -6.72
N ARG A 5 -4.58 20.40 -5.67
CA ARG A 5 -3.81 19.30 -5.06
C ARG A 5 -4.77 18.38 -4.29
N VAL A 6 -4.78 17.11 -4.67
CA VAL A 6 -5.50 16.04 -3.99
C VAL A 6 -4.46 15.04 -3.48
N VAL A 7 -4.64 14.55 -2.25
CA VAL A 7 -3.70 13.64 -1.58
C VAL A 7 -4.45 12.44 -1.01
N VAL A 8 -3.72 11.33 -0.84
CA VAL A 8 -4.20 10.15 -0.12
C VAL A 8 -3.80 10.28 1.36
N THR A 9 -4.77 10.22 2.26
CA THR A 9 -4.55 10.37 3.71
C THR A 9 -4.67 9.06 4.48
N GLY A 10 -5.01 7.96 3.80
CA GLY A 10 -5.13 6.64 4.40
C GLY A 10 -5.13 5.56 3.34
N LEU A 11 -4.62 4.39 3.70
CA LEU A 11 -4.57 3.20 2.86
C LEU A 11 -4.94 1.98 3.71
N GLY A 12 -5.71 1.07 3.10
CA GLY A 12 -5.95 -0.28 3.61
C GLY A 12 -5.64 -1.28 2.52
N ALA A 13 -5.09 -2.44 2.88
CA ALA A 13 -4.75 -3.49 1.93
C ALA A 13 -5.00 -4.85 2.57
N THR A 14 -5.56 -5.77 1.79
CA THR A 14 -5.65 -7.19 2.14
C THR A 14 -5.24 -7.97 0.91
N THR A 15 -4.17 -8.72 1.04
CA THR A 15 -3.49 -9.39 -0.07
C THR A 15 -2.97 -10.76 0.38
N PRO A 16 -2.58 -11.64 -0.55
CA PRO A 16 -1.89 -12.88 -0.19
C PRO A 16 -0.57 -12.67 0.57
N LEU A 17 0.03 -11.48 0.44
CA LEU A 17 1.27 -11.07 1.12
C LEU A 17 1.04 -10.47 2.51
N GLY A 18 -0.21 -10.21 2.92
CA GLY A 18 -0.49 -9.53 4.18
C GLY A 18 -1.93 -9.02 4.34
N GLY A 19 -2.42 -9.04 5.58
CA GLY A 19 -3.77 -8.57 5.94
C GLY A 19 -3.89 -7.05 6.13
N ASP A 20 -2.76 -6.34 6.08
CA ASP A 20 -2.69 -4.88 6.19
C ASP A 20 -1.60 -4.30 5.28
N VAL A 21 -1.47 -2.97 5.28
CA VAL A 21 -0.51 -2.23 4.45
C VAL A 21 0.93 -2.56 4.83
N ASP A 22 1.24 -2.64 6.12
CA ASP A 22 2.61 -2.80 6.61
C ASP A 22 3.16 -4.20 6.28
N SER A 23 2.37 -5.24 6.55
CA SER A 23 2.69 -6.62 6.20
C SER A 23 2.86 -6.80 4.70
N THR A 24 1.91 -6.30 3.90
CA THR A 24 1.99 -6.35 2.44
C THR A 24 3.25 -5.66 1.92
N TRP A 25 3.56 -4.45 2.42
CA TRP A 25 4.69 -3.67 1.93
C TRP A 25 6.04 -4.32 2.25
N LYS A 26 6.20 -4.83 3.48
CA LYS A 26 7.41 -5.55 3.90
C LYS A 26 7.65 -6.80 3.06
N ALA A 27 6.60 -7.59 2.81
CA ALA A 27 6.69 -8.82 2.05
C ALA A 27 7.07 -8.56 0.57
N VAL A 28 6.49 -7.52 -0.05
CA VAL A 28 6.88 -7.07 -1.40
C VAL A 28 8.34 -6.63 -1.46
N LEU A 29 8.79 -5.80 -0.52
CA LEU A 29 10.19 -5.33 -0.49
C LEU A 29 11.19 -6.48 -0.27
N ALA A 30 10.78 -7.51 0.46
CA ALA A 30 11.56 -8.72 0.65
C ALA A 30 11.53 -9.69 -0.56
N GLY A 31 10.77 -9.38 -1.61
CA GLY A 31 10.62 -10.23 -2.80
C GLY A 31 9.89 -11.54 -2.52
N GLN A 32 9.03 -11.57 -1.51
CA GLN A 32 8.26 -12.76 -1.17
C GLN A 32 7.18 -13.00 -2.22
N SER A 33 6.95 -14.28 -2.55
CA SER A 33 5.76 -14.70 -3.28
C SER A 33 4.64 -14.91 -2.28
N GLY A 34 3.51 -14.25 -2.49
CA GLY A 34 2.30 -14.37 -1.68
C GLY A 34 1.22 -15.13 -2.40
#